data_AF-A0A4Y3HS55-F1
#
_entry.id   AF-A0A4Y3HS55-F1
#
_cell.length_a   1.000
_cell.length_b   1.000
_cell.length_c   1.000
_cell.angle_alpha   90.00
_cell.angle_beta   90.00
_cell.angle_gamma   90.00
#
_symmetry.space_group_name_H-M   'P 1'
#
loop_
_entity.id
_entity.type
_entity.pdbx_description
1 polymer ?
#
loop_
_entity_poly.entity_id
_entity_poly.type
_entity_poly.pdbx_seq_one_letter_code
_entity_poly.pdbx_strand_id
1 'polypeptide(L)'
;MKVVSIVTYLFSLVFIAGETLRRGIGYFSINATTMIEDYVCGVLLLVAALLWSKRSKNAYKFMVGAWGYAAGGMLVPFFAHLEAYLRGVQIRSDHPVDDLNSVILKGVVWSVCVICFIVTLKTKQHLNFNEKNVPA
;
A
#
# COMPACT_ATOMS: atom_id res chain seq x y z
N MET A 1 -15.59 6.08 -3.39
CA MET A 1 -15.10 4.71 -3.65
C MET A 1 -14.56 4.43 -5.03
N LYS A 2 -15.14 4.93 -6.14
CA LYS A 2 -14.56 4.70 -7.48
C LYS A 2 -13.08 5.11 -7.57
N VAL A 3 -12.75 6.31 -7.06
CA VAL A 3 -11.37 6.83 -7.01
C VAL A 3 -10.45 5.90 -6.21
N VAL A 4 -10.83 5.55 -4.97
CA VAL A 4 -10.04 4.63 -4.13
C VAL A 4 -9.78 3.30 -4.83
N SER A 5 -10.77 2.73 -5.51
CA SER A 5 -10.58 1.48 -6.26
C SER A 5 -9.56 1.61 -7.39
N ILE A 6 -9.57 2.72 -8.14
CA ILE A 6 -8.58 2.99 -9.19
C ILE A 6 -7.19 3.16 -8.56
N VAL A 7 -7.09 3.96 -7.50
CA VAL A 7 -5.85 4.17 -6.76
C VAL A 7 -5.31 2.85 -6.20
N THR A 8 -6.18 1.93 -5.79
CA THR A 8 -5.79 0.60 -5.29
C THR A 8 -5.11 -0.23 -6.38
N TYR A 9 -5.65 -0.23 -7.62
CA TYR A 9 -4.97 -0.87 -8.76
C TYR A 9 -3.62 -0.22 -9.07
N LEU A 10 -3.56 1.11 -9.06
CA LEU A 10 -2.32 1.84 -9.32
C LEU A 10 -1.26 1.51 -8.27
N PHE A 11 -1.60 1.56 -6.98
CA PHE A 11 -0.65 1.27 -5.90
C PHE A 11 -0.23 -0.19 -5.88
N SER A 12 -1.13 -1.12 -6.22
CA SER A 12 -0.75 -2.51 -6.45
C SER A 12 0.36 -2.63 -7.49
N LEU A 13 0.23 -1.94 -8.62
CA LEU A 13 1.25 -1.92 -9.65
C LEU A 13 2.55 -1.25 -9.17
N VAL A 14 2.46 -0.13 -8.44
CA VAL A 14 3.63 0.56 -7.88
C VAL A 14 4.42 -0.35 -6.94
N PHE A 15 3.75 -1.06 -6.03
CA PHE A 15 4.42 -1.95 -5.09
C PHE A 15 5.03 -3.19 -5.76
N ILE A 16 4.41 -3.74 -6.81
CA ILE A 16 4.96 -4.91 -7.51
C ILE A 16 5.97 -4.49 -8.59
N ALA A 17 5.49 -3.78 -9.60
CA ALA A 17 6.30 -3.41 -10.76
C ALA A 17 7.29 -2.31 -10.41
N GLY A 18 6.88 -1.29 -9.64
CA GLY A 18 7.78 -0.20 -9.23
C GLY A 18 8.97 -0.72 -8.42
N GLU A 19 8.73 -1.64 -7.49
CA GLU A 19 9.83 -2.24 -6.70
C GLU A 19 10.75 -3.10 -7.57
N THR A 20 10.18 -3.91 -8.47
CA THR A 20 10.94 -4.73 -9.41
C THR A 20 11.78 -3.88 -10.37
N LEU A 21 11.23 -2.79 -10.89
CA LEU A 21 11.94 -1.88 -11.81
C LEU A 21 13.04 -1.10 -11.08
N ARG A 22 12.81 -0.72 -9.82
CA ARG A 22 13.75 0.06 -9.03
C ARG A 22 14.94 -0.76 -8.53
N ARG A 23 14.71 -1.99 -8.09
CA ARG A 23 15.72 -2.83 -7.44
C ARG A 23 16.19 -4.02 -8.28
N GLY A 24 15.37 -4.48 -9.21
CA GLY A 24 15.60 -5.71 -9.98
C GLY A 24 15.34 -6.98 -9.17
N ILE A 25 15.07 -8.08 -9.87
CA ILE A 25 14.82 -9.39 -9.25
C ILE A 25 16.06 -9.90 -8.49
N GLY A 26 17.27 -9.50 -8.91
CA GLY A 26 18.51 -9.87 -8.22
C GLY A 26 18.59 -9.38 -6.77
N TYR A 27 17.85 -8.32 -6.41
CA TYR A 27 17.86 -7.76 -5.06
C TYR A 27 17.27 -8.69 -3.99
N PHE A 28 16.53 -9.74 -4.38
CA PHE A 28 16.16 -10.83 -3.46
C PHE A 28 17.37 -11.45 -2.74
N SER A 29 18.54 -11.50 -3.40
CA SER A 29 19.78 -12.01 -2.79
C SER A 29 20.43 -11.04 -1.79
N ILE A 30 20.02 -9.77 -1.78
CA ILE A 30 20.56 -8.71 -0.90
C ILE A 30 19.63 -8.51 0.29
N ASN A 31 18.32 -8.32 0.03
CA ASN A 31 17.33 -8.08 1.07
C ASN A 31 15.94 -8.55 0.62
N ALA A 32 15.74 -9.86 0.70
CA ALA A 32 14.48 -10.51 0.34
C ALA A 32 13.29 -9.99 1.17
N THR A 33 13.47 -9.69 2.45
CA THR A 33 12.37 -9.32 3.35
C THR A 33 11.65 -8.07 2.85
N THR A 34 12.39 -7.01 2.51
CA THR A 34 11.77 -5.76 2.03
C THR A 34 11.08 -5.96 0.67
N MET A 35 11.67 -6.76 -0.22
CA MET A 35 11.03 -7.11 -1.50
C MET A 35 9.71 -7.86 -1.29
N ILE A 36 9.70 -8.83 -0.37
CA ILE A 36 8.52 -9.63 -0.03
C ILE A 36 7.43 -8.73 0.58
N GLU A 37 7.79 -7.83 1.49
CA GLU A 37 6.84 -6.88 2.09
C GLU A 37 6.13 -6.03 1.03
N ASP A 38 6.87 -5.46 0.08
CA ASP A 38 6.31 -4.68 -1.02
C ASP A 38 5.41 -5.53 -1.92
N TYR A 39 5.85 -6.74 -2.29
CA TYR A 39 5.05 -7.64 -3.12
C TYR A 39 3.77 -8.11 -2.42
N VAL A 40 3.85 -8.45 -1.13
CA VAL A 40 2.68 -8.82 -0.32
C VAL A 40 1.70 -7.65 -0.24
N CYS A 41 2.20 -6.44 0.01
CA CYS A 41 1.37 -5.22 -0.01
C CYS A 41 0.67 -5.06 -1.37
N GLY A 42 1.41 -5.18 -2.47
CA GLY A 42 0.88 -5.05 -3.82
C GLY A 42 -0.16 -6.12 -4.17
N VAL A 43 0.06 -7.37 -3.76
CA VAL A 43 -0.90 -8.48 -3.97
C VAL A 43 -2.17 -8.27 -3.15
N LEU A 44 -2.05 -7.85 -1.89
CA LEU A 44 -3.21 -7.56 -1.04
C LEU A 44 -4.08 -6.44 -1.65
N LEU A 45 -3.44 -5.37 -2.14
CA LEU A 45 -4.13 -4.29 -2.86
C LEU A 45 -4.79 -4.80 -4.14
N LEU A 46 -4.12 -5.65 -4.93
CA LEU A 46 -4.71 -6.24 -6.13
C LEU A 46 -5.96 -7.05 -5.83
N VAL A 47 -5.87 -7.93 -4.82
CA VAL A 47 -6.99 -8.78 -4.39
C VAL A 47 -8.15 -7.92 -3.91
N ALA A 48 -7.88 -6.89 -3.10
CA ALA A 48 -8.90 -5.95 -2.64
C ALA A 48 -9.59 -5.23 -3.81
N ALA A 49 -8.81 -4.77 -4.80
CA ALA A 49 -9.35 -4.10 -5.98
C ALA A 49 -10.21 -5.04 -6.84
N LEU A 50 -9.77 -6.28 -7.07
CA LEU A 50 -10.52 -7.30 -7.81
C LEU A 50 -11.83 -7.66 -7.11
N LEU A 51 -11.80 -7.88 -5.80
CA LEU A 51 -13.00 -8.17 -5.01
C LEU A 51 -13.99 -7.00 -5.04
N TRP A 52 -13.47 -5.76 -5.01
CA TRP A 52 -14.28 -4.55 -5.14
C TRP A 52 -14.94 -4.44 -6.52
N SER A 53 -14.19 -4.66 -7.61
CA SER A 53 -14.73 -4.68 -8.98
C SER A 53 -15.80 -5.74 -9.17
N LYS A 54 -15.64 -6.92 -8.52
CA LYS A 54 -16.62 -8.02 -8.56
C LYS A 54 -17.82 -7.83 -7.60
N ARG A 55 -17.89 -6.73 -6.84
CA ARG A 55 -18.90 -6.48 -5.80
C ARG A 55 -19.02 -7.64 -4.80
N SER A 56 -17.90 -8.26 -4.46
CA SER A 56 -17.85 -9.39 -3.52
C SER A 56 -18.31 -8.99 -2.13
N LYS A 57 -18.89 -9.95 -1.39
CA LYS A 57 -19.40 -9.67 -0.05
C LYS A 57 -18.32 -9.20 0.93
N ASN A 58 -17.09 -9.65 0.70
CA ASN A 58 -15.94 -9.34 1.54
C ASN A 58 -15.10 -8.18 1.01
N ALA A 59 -15.48 -7.55 -0.10
CA ALA A 59 -14.68 -6.51 -0.75
C ALA A 59 -14.28 -5.37 0.20
N TYR A 60 -15.21 -4.92 1.04
CA TYR A 60 -14.94 -3.89 2.05
C TYR A 60 -13.85 -4.33 3.05
N LYS A 61 -13.97 -5.55 3.61
CA LYS A 61 -13.02 -6.06 4.60
C LYS A 61 -11.60 -6.16 4.02
N PHE A 62 -11.49 -6.65 2.79
CA PHE A 62 -10.21 -6.72 2.08
C PHE A 62 -9.64 -5.34 1.76
N MET A 63 -10.48 -4.39 1.34
CA MET A 63 -10.04 -3.01 1.07
C MET A 63 -9.52 -2.33 2.34
N VAL A 64 -10.21 -2.49 3.47
CA VAL A 64 -9.75 -1.98 4.77
C VAL A 64 -8.44 -2.64 5.18
N GLY A 65 -8.36 -3.97 5.08
CA GLY A 65 -7.15 -4.73 5.44
C GLY A 65 -5.94 -4.35 4.59
N ALA A 66 -6.10 -4.26 3.26
CA ALA A 66 -5.02 -3.92 2.34
C ALA A 66 -4.51 -2.50 2.56
N TRP A 67 -5.40 -1.51 2.65
CA TRP A 67 -4.97 -0.12 2.91
C TRP A 67 -4.41 0.07 4.32
N GLY A 68 -4.92 -0.67 5.32
CA GLY A 68 -4.37 -0.68 6.67
C GLY A 68 -2.96 -1.26 6.72
N TYR A 69 -2.74 -2.39 6.03
CA TYR A 69 -1.42 -2.99 5.87
C TYR A 69 -0.45 -2.03 5.16
N ALA A 70 -0.87 -1.41 4.05
CA ALA A 70 -0.04 -0.46 3.31
C ALA A 70 0.30 0.79 4.13
N ALA A 71 -0.66 1.34 4.88
CA ALA A 71 -0.44 2.50 5.74
C ALA A 71 0.51 2.19 6.91
N GLY A 72 0.38 1.01 7.53
CA GLY A 72 1.28 0.55 8.58
C GLY A 72 2.68 0.21 8.05
N GLY A 73 2.76 -0.52 6.94
CA GLY A 73 4.03 -0.93 6.33
C GLY A 73 4.87 0.24 5.85
N MET A 74 4.24 1.31 5.35
CA MET A 74 4.94 2.52 4.92
C MET A 74 5.34 3.46 6.06
N LEU A 75 4.81 3.25 7.28
CA LEU A 75 5.05 4.13 8.42
C LEU A 75 6.52 4.11 8.84
N VAL A 76 7.06 2.92 9.13
CA VAL A 76 8.46 2.75 9.57
C VAL A 76 9.47 3.29 8.53
N PRO A 77 9.41 2.91 7.24
CA PRO A 77 10.40 3.40 6.27
C PRO A 77 10.30 4.91 6.06
N PHE A 78 9.11 5.51 6.13
CA PHE A 78 8.97 6.97 6.04
C PHE A 78 9.60 7.68 7.24
N PHE A 79 9.20 7.33 8.48
CA PHE A 79 9.70 8.01 9.67
C PHE A 79 11.20 7.76 9.90
N ALA A 80 11.72 6.58 9.55
CA ALA A 80 13.16 6.33 9.58
C ALA A 80 13.91 7.30 8.66
N HIS A 81 13.45 7.49 7.41
CA HIS A 81 14.05 8.44 6.44
C HIS A 81 13.92 9.88 6.89
N LEU A 82 12.78 10.26 7.47
CA LEU A 82 12.57 11.59 8.02
C LEU A 82 13.52 11.85 9.22
N GLU A 83 13.62 10.92 10.16
CA GLU A 83 14.49 11.03 11.33
C GLU A 83 15.97 11.13 10.94
N ALA A 84 16.41 10.32 9.99
CA ALA A 84 17.79 10.36 9.51
C ALA A 84 18.12 11.66 8.79
N TYR A 85 17.20 12.17 7.96
CA TYR A 85 17.32 13.48 7.33
C TYR A 85 17.42 14.61 8.38
N LEU A 86 16.55 14.60 9.40
CA LEU A 86 16.57 15.58 10.48
C LEU A 86 17.85 15.53 11.33
N ARG A 87 18.47 14.35 11.46
CA ARG A 87 19.73 14.16 12.18
C ARG A 87 20.97 14.36 11.33
N GLY A 88 20.83 14.50 10.01
CA GLY A 88 21.97 14.57 9.08
C GLY A 88 22.81 13.29 9.06
N VAL A 89 22.21 12.11 9.26
CA VAL A 89 22.91 10.81 9.30
C VAL A 89 22.46 9.90 8.15
N GLN A 90 23.36 9.04 7.67
CA GLN A 90 22.99 7.99 6.69
C GLN A 90 22.19 6.88 7.36
N ILE A 91 21.10 6.43 6.72
CA ILE A 91 20.39 5.21 7.13
C ILE A 91 21.16 3.97 6.72
N ARG A 92 21.76 4.02 5.52
CA ARG A 92 22.36 2.87 4.87
C ARG A 92 23.31 3.34 3.77
N SER A 93 24.40 2.60 3.55
CA SER A 93 25.39 2.94 2.52
C SER A 93 24.85 2.83 1.09
N ASP A 94 23.77 2.07 0.87
CA ASP A 94 23.03 1.98 -0.40
C ASP A 94 21.93 3.04 -0.56
N HIS A 95 21.79 3.96 0.40
CA HIS A 95 20.80 5.05 0.41
C HIS A 95 21.43 6.36 0.96
N PRO A 96 22.03 7.21 0.09
CA PRO A 96 22.78 8.40 0.51
C PRO A 96 21.94 9.46 1.29
N VAL A 97 22.62 10.27 2.12
CA VAL A 97 22.04 11.24 3.11
C VAL A 97 21.10 12.26 2.48
N ASP A 98 21.43 12.77 1.30
CA ASP A 98 20.80 13.96 0.71
C ASP A 98 19.45 13.66 0.03
N ASP A 99 18.87 12.50 0.29
CA ASP A 99 17.68 12.03 -0.39
C ASP A 99 16.39 12.63 0.21
N LEU A 100 16.35 13.96 0.31
CA LEU A 100 15.12 14.74 0.55
C LEU A 100 14.01 14.27 -0.40
N ASN A 101 14.38 13.87 -1.63
CA ASN A 101 13.47 13.29 -2.60
C ASN A 101 12.86 11.97 -2.11
N SER A 102 13.64 11.06 -1.52
CA SER A 102 13.11 9.84 -0.89
C SER A 102 12.20 10.13 0.30
N VAL A 103 12.54 11.12 1.14
CA VAL A 103 11.64 11.54 2.26
C VAL A 103 10.31 12.04 1.70
N ILE A 104 10.35 12.94 0.71
CA ILE A 104 9.16 13.49 0.06
C ILE A 104 8.35 12.37 -0.60
N LEU A 105 8.99 11.52 -1.41
CA LEU A 105 8.33 10.44 -2.13
C LEU A 105 7.64 9.47 -1.16
N LYS A 106 8.35 9.00 -0.13
CA LYS A 106 7.79 8.10 0.87
C LYS A 106 6.68 8.77 1.68
N GLY A 107 6.82 10.06 1.99
CA GLY A 107 5.80 10.84 2.68
C GLY A 107 4.53 10.98 1.84
N VAL A 108 4.64 11.21 0.53
CA VAL A 108 3.50 11.25 -0.40
C VAL A 108 2.83 9.88 -0.47
N VAL A 109 3.60 8.81 -0.69
CA VAL A 109 3.07 7.42 -0.76
C VAL A 109 2.35 7.05 0.54
N TRP A 110 2.98 7.30 1.70
CA TRP A 110 2.38 7.05 3.01
C TRP A 110 1.10 7.86 3.22
N SER A 111 1.10 9.14 2.87
CA SER A 111 -0.08 10.01 2.96
C SER A 111 -1.24 9.49 2.12
N VAL A 112 -0.97 9.04 0.88
CA VAL A 112 -1.99 8.42 0.02
C VAL A 112 -2.54 7.13 0.65
N CYS A 113 -1.67 6.29 1.22
CA CYS A 113 -2.10 5.08 1.94
C CYS A 113 -3.03 5.41 3.11
N VAL A 114 -2.67 6.39 3.95
CA VAL A 114 -3.48 6.82 5.10
C VAL A 114 -4.81 7.42 4.65
N ILE A 115 -4.80 8.28 3.62
CA ILE A 115 -6.03 8.88 3.09
C ILE A 115 -6.96 7.79 2.54
N CYS A 116 -6.45 6.87 1.72
CA CYS A 116 -7.25 5.78 1.18
C CYS A 116 -7.78 4.84 2.27
N PHE A 117 -6.99 4.58 3.30
CA PHE A 117 -7.41 3.81 4.47
C PHE A 117 -8.56 4.51 5.21
N ILE A 118 -8.42 5.78 5.54
CA ILE A 118 -9.45 6.57 6.23
C ILE A 118 -10.72 6.68 5.38
N VAL A 119 -10.59 6.95 4.08
CA VAL A 119 -11.75 7.01 3.17
C VAL A 119 -12.45 5.65 3.10
N THR A 120 -11.70 4.56 3.09
CA THR A 120 -12.27 3.20 3.11
C THR A 120 -13.03 2.97 4.42
N LEU A 121 -12.45 3.28 5.59
CA LEU A 121 -13.12 3.16 6.89
C LEU A 121 -14.38 4.03 7.00
N LYS A 122 -14.35 5.24 6.45
CA LYS A 122 -15.50 6.17 6.45
C LYS A 122 -16.57 5.78 5.46
N THR A 123 -16.27 4.90 4.51
CA THR A 123 -17.27 4.38 3.57
C THR A 123 -18.17 3.41 4.32
N LYS A 124 -19.21 3.95 4.95
CA LYS A 124 -20.30 3.18 5.59
C LYS A 124 -20.78 2.07 4.64
N GLN A 125 -20.68 0.82 5.10
CA GLN A 125 -21.70 -0.25 5.18
C GLN A 125 -22.92 -0.24 4.22
N HIS A 126 -22.85 0.41 3.07
CA HIS A 126 -23.88 0.43 2.02
C HIS A 126 -23.71 -0.74 1.03
N LEU A 127 -23.00 -1.80 1.44
CA LEU A 127 -23.24 -3.11 0.89
C LEU A 127 -24.48 -3.67 1.58
N ASN A 128 -25.64 -3.08 1.28
CA ASN A 128 -26.92 -3.78 1.44
C ASN A 128 -26.81 -5.01 0.53
N PHE A 129 -26.38 -6.13 1.09
CA PHE A 129 -26.67 -7.41 0.48
C PHE A 129 -28.18 -7.46 0.43
N ASN A 130 -28.71 -7.52 -0.78
CA ASN A 130 -30.09 -7.82 -1.02
C ASN A 130 -30.31 -9.25 -0.49
N GLU A 131 -30.56 -9.41 0.82
CA GLU A 131 -30.87 -10.67 1.51
C GLU A 131 -32.27 -11.20 1.12
N LYS A 132 -32.72 -10.97 -0.12
CA LYS A 132 -34.06 -11.32 -0.57
C LYS A 132 -34.15 -12.34 -1.69
N ASN A 133 -33.08 -13.07 -2.04
CA ASN A 133 -33.18 -14.15 -3.03
C ASN A 133 -32.32 -15.38 -2.67
N VAL A 134 -32.62 -16.01 -1.54
CA VAL A 134 -32.28 -17.42 -1.32
C VAL A 134 -33.60 -18.16 -1.13
N PRO A 135 -34.08 -18.96 -2.11
CA PRO A 135 -35.16 -19.89 -1.85
C PRO A 135 -34.68 -20.94 -0.83
N ALA A 136 -35.55 -21.23 0.14
CA ALA A 136 -35.38 -22.25 1.17
C ALA A 136 -35.26 -23.65 0.58
#